data_AF-A0A7J7JMG6-F1
#
_entry.id   AF-A0A7J7JMG6-F1
#
_cell.length_a   1.000
_cell.length_b   1.000
_cell.length_c   1.000
_cell.angle_alpha   90.00
_cell.angle_beta   90.00
_cell.angle_gamma   90.00
#
_symmetry.space_group_name_H-M   'P 1'
#
loop_
_entity.id
_entity.type
_entity.pdbx_description
1 polymer ?
#
loop_
_entity_poly.entity_id
_entity_poly.type
_entity_poly.pdbx_seq_one_letter_code
_entity_poly.pdbx_strand_id
1 'polypeptide(L)'
;MLIGNSHSTIEQHFDRLEPSSDEWKDIIPSQIAYGPHFFAHEPDQLKQIADIELILQDEVHKSIGSAPQPGDMVTVRGPIISPHCKIEAKEIYYRAQVCRKLDKKDCYLAIALDYGQLKRSSSQ
;
A
#
# COMPACT_ATOMS: atom_id res chain seq x y z
N MET A 1 -58.59 7.56 -21.31
CA MET A 1 -58.66 7.65 -19.84
C MET A 1 -58.51 6.25 -19.27
N LEU A 2 -57.29 5.89 -18.88
CA LEU A 2 -56.89 5.00 -17.77
C LEU A 2 -55.41 4.70 -17.99
N ILE A 3 -54.62 5.17 -17.04
CA ILE A 3 -53.16 5.18 -17.01
C ILE A 3 -52.72 3.83 -16.47
N GLY A 4 -51.94 3.08 -17.26
CA GLY A 4 -51.26 1.87 -16.81
C GLY A 4 -49.76 2.14 -16.74
N ASN A 5 -49.34 2.87 -15.72
CA ASN A 5 -47.92 3.02 -15.37
C ASN A 5 -47.42 1.68 -14.83
N SER A 6 -46.59 0.98 -15.59
CA SER A 6 -45.68 -0.02 -15.03
C SER A 6 -44.25 0.44 -15.27
N HIS A 7 -43.82 1.38 -14.42
CA HIS A 7 -42.40 1.55 -14.12
C HIS A 7 -41.92 0.24 -13.48
N SER A 8 -41.20 -0.60 -14.24
CA SER A 8 -40.43 -1.69 -13.65
C SER A 8 -39.17 -1.09 -13.03
N THR A 9 -39.32 -0.63 -11.79
CA THR A 9 -38.23 -0.17 -10.93
C THR A 9 -37.45 -1.41 -10.45
N ILE A 10 -36.18 -1.49 -10.90
CA ILE A 10 -34.99 -2.02 -10.22
C ILE A 10 -35.19 -3.21 -9.26
N GLU A 11 -34.65 -4.37 -9.65
CA GLU A 11 -33.88 -5.21 -8.73
C GLU A 11 -32.55 -5.57 -9.42
N GLN A 12 -31.53 -4.73 -9.23
CA GLN A 12 -30.16 -5.16 -9.44
C GLN A 12 -29.83 -6.12 -8.30
N HIS A 13 -29.94 -7.42 -8.55
CA HIS A 13 -29.40 -8.44 -7.67
C HIS A 13 -27.88 -8.26 -7.55
N PHE A 14 -27.45 -7.60 -6.49
CA PHE A 14 -26.09 -7.68 -6.01
C PHE A 14 -25.98 -8.96 -5.18
N ASP A 15 -25.88 -10.10 -5.85
CA ASP A 15 -25.41 -11.32 -5.18
C ASP A 15 -23.90 -11.21 -5.02
N ARG A 16 -23.50 -10.37 -4.04
CA ARG A 16 -22.16 -10.41 -3.47
C ARG A 16 -22.08 -11.72 -2.68
N LEU A 17 -21.49 -12.74 -3.29
CA LEU A 17 -21.16 -13.98 -2.61
C LEU A 17 -20.17 -13.65 -1.48
N GLU A 18 -20.68 -13.63 -0.25
CA GLU A 18 -19.88 -13.50 0.96
C GLU A 18 -19.06 -14.80 1.14
N PRO A 19 -17.78 -14.70 1.52
CA PRO A 19 -16.93 -15.87 1.70
C PRO A 19 -17.45 -16.76 2.84
N SER A 20 -17.75 -18.02 2.54
CA SER A 20 -18.15 -19.04 3.52
C SER A 20 -16.93 -19.69 4.20
N SER A 21 -16.02 -18.88 4.73
CA SER A 21 -14.95 -19.39 5.59
C SER A 21 -15.18 -18.86 7.00
N ASP A 22 -15.63 -19.73 7.91
CA ASP A 22 -15.68 -19.46 9.36
C ASP A 22 -14.28 -19.25 9.99
N GLU A 23 -13.25 -19.09 9.16
CA GLU A 23 -11.87 -18.89 9.57
C GLU A 23 -11.59 -17.39 9.76
N TRP A 24 -11.72 -16.96 11.01
CA TRP A 24 -11.24 -15.65 11.43
C TRP A 24 -9.71 -15.65 11.41
N LYS A 25 -9.14 -14.67 10.71
CA LYS A 25 -7.69 -14.42 10.71
C LYS A 25 -7.38 -13.20 11.54
N ASP A 26 -6.41 -13.34 12.43
CA ASP A 26 -5.80 -12.18 13.08
C ASP A 26 -5.01 -11.39 12.03
N ILE A 27 -5.23 -10.08 12.02
CA ILE A 27 -4.53 -9.16 11.13
C ILE A 27 -4.05 -7.93 11.89
N ILE A 28 -2.97 -7.34 11.40
CA ILE A 28 -2.37 -6.12 11.94
C ILE A 28 -2.47 -5.04 10.87
N PRO A 29 -3.41 -4.08 10.98
CA PRO A 29 -3.52 -2.96 10.06
C PRO A 29 -2.20 -2.18 9.93
N SER A 30 -1.82 -1.82 8.71
CA SER A 30 -0.56 -1.11 8.42
C SER A 30 -0.78 0.27 7.81
N GLN A 31 -1.88 0.47 7.08
CA GLN A 31 -2.27 1.75 6.53
C GLN A 31 -3.80 1.83 6.33
N ILE A 32 -4.39 2.96 6.71
CA ILE A 32 -5.76 3.30 6.34
C ILE A 32 -5.69 4.12 5.04
N ALA A 33 -6.20 3.57 3.94
CA ALA A 33 -6.28 4.28 2.67
C ALA A 33 -7.55 5.15 2.62
N TYR A 34 -7.73 5.90 1.53
CA TYR A 34 -8.90 6.76 1.39
C TYR A 34 -10.17 5.90 1.19
N GLY A 35 -11.24 6.22 1.91
CA GLY A 35 -12.50 5.47 1.85
C GLY A 35 -12.49 4.17 2.68
N PRO A 36 -13.21 3.11 2.26
CA PRO A 36 -13.32 1.86 3.03
C PRO A 36 -12.14 0.90 2.81
N HIS A 37 -10.96 1.41 2.43
CA HIS A 37 -9.80 0.60 2.06
C HIS A 37 -8.69 0.71 3.10
N PHE A 38 -8.06 -0.41 3.43
CA PHE A 38 -6.90 -0.46 4.31
C PHE A 38 -5.94 -1.58 3.86
N PHE A 39 -4.71 -1.50 4.35
CA PHE A 39 -3.68 -2.53 4.23
C PHE A 39 -3.46 -3.14 5.61
N ALA A 40 -3.17 -4.44 5.65
CA ALA A 40 -2.89 -5.16 6.88
C ALA A 40 -1.92 -6.32 6.62
N HIS A 41 -1.30 -6.80 7.70
CA HIS A 41 -0.38 -7.93 7.73
C HIS A 41 -0.98 -9.10 8.48
N GLU A 42 -0.59 -10.32 8.10
CA GLU A 42 -0.69 -11.46 9.01
C GLU A 42 0.45 -11.35 10.06
N PRO A 43 0.21 -11.68 11.36
CA PRO A 43 1.20 -11.47 12.42
C PRO A 43 2.56 -12.18 12.21
N ASP A 44 2.54 -13.34 11.57
CA ASP A 44 3.72 -14.14 11.27
C ASP A 44 4.64 -13.53 10.20
N GLN A 45 4.11 -12.64 9.35
CA GLN A 45 4.87 -11.93 8.32
C GLN A 45 5.73 -10.81 8.89
N LEU A 46 5.38 -10.26 10.06
CA LEU A 46 6.07 -9.08 10.63
C LEU A 46 7.57 -9.29 10.86
N LYS A 47 7.96 -10.51 11.26
CA LYS A 47 9.38 -10.84 11.44
C LYS A 47 10.15 -10.78 10.12
N GLN A 48 9.57 -11.34 9.05
CA GLN A 48 10.20 -11.35 7.74
C GLN A 48 10.32 -9.94 7.16
N ILE A 49 9.32 -9.09 7.39
CA ILE A 49 9.37 -7.68 6.98
C ILE A 49 10.53 -6.97 7.69
N ALA A 50 10.67 -7.14 9.01
CA ALA A 50 11.78 -6.56 9.77
C ALA A 50 13.16 -7.06 9.28
N ASP A 51 13.28 -8.35 8.95
CA ASP A 51 14.52 -8.92 8.41
C ASP A 51 14.88 -8.29 7.04
N ILE A 52 13.88 -8.06 6.17
CA ILE A 52 14.08 -7.40 4.87
C ILE A 52 14.55 -5.95 5.06
N GLU A 53 13.97 -5.20 6.00
CA GLU A 53 14.37 -3.82 6.28
C GLU A 53 15.84 -3.70 6.68
N LEU A 54 16.32 -4.64 7.50
CA LEU A 54 17.72 -4.72 7.90
C LEU A 54 18.63 -5.01 6.70
N ILE A 55 18.24 -5.96 5.83
CA ILE A 55 18.99 -6.26 4.59
C ILE A 55 19.04 -5.02 3.69
N LEU A 56 17.91 -4.34 3.48
CA LEU A 56 17.84 -3.14 2.65
C LEU A 56 18.70 -2.01 3.22
N GLN A 57 18.76 -1.86 4.54
CA GLN A 57 19.62 -0.89 5.20
C GLN A 57 21.11 -1.13 4.88
N ASP A 58 21.53 -2.39 4.79
CA ASP A 58 22.91 -2.76 4.45
C ASP A 58 23.20 -2.61 2.94
N GLU A 59 22.22 -2.83 2.06
CA GLU A 59 22.40 -2.89 0.61
C GLU A 59 22.37 -1.54 -0.14
N VAL A 60 21.83 -0.46 0.44
CA VAL A 60 21.61 0.83 -0.27
C VAL A 60 22.91 1.52 -0.72
N HIS A 61 24.08 1.04 -0.34
CA HIS A 61 25.38 1.56 -0.79
C HIS A 61 25.73 1.25 -2.27
N LYS A 62 24.82 0.66 -3.08
CA LYS A 62 25.21 0.07 -4.38
C LYS A 62 24.42 0.44 -5.65
N SER A 63 23.56 1.46 -5.66
CA SER A 63 22.87 1.81 -6.93
C SER A 63 23.03 3.28 -7.34
N ILE A 64 23.91 3.52 -8.33
CA ILE A 64 23.88 4.70 -9.20
C ILE A 64 23.39 4.19 -10.56
N GLY A 65 22.08 4.27 -10.78
CA GLY A 65 21.42 3.89 -12.01
C GLY A 65 20.59 5.03 -12.58
N SER A 66 20.13 4.88 -13.82
CA SER A 66 19.20 5.79 -14.49
C SER A 66 17.94 6.07 -13.64
N ALA A 67 17.30 7.22 -13.89
CA ALA A 67 16.09 7.62 -13.16
C ALA A 67 14.98 6.53 -13.23
N PRO A 68 14.37 6.14 -12.09
CA PRO A 68 13.32 5.13 -12.05
C PRO A 68 12.09 5.47 -12.92
N GLN A 69 11.50 4.46 -13.54
CA GLN A 69 10.29 4.52 -14.34
C GLN A 69 9.07 3.98 -13.56
N PRO A 70 7.84 4.37 -13.94
CA PRO A 70 6.63 3.76 -13.38
C PRO A 70 6.65 2.23 -13.54
N GLY A 71 6.36 1.52 -12.45
CA GLY A 71 6.43 0.05 -12.37
C GLY A 71 7.74 -0.47 -11.79
N ASP A 72 8.82 0.32 -11.81
CA ASP A 72 10.11 -0.09 -11.25
C ASP A 72 10.01 -0.32 -9.74
N MET A 73 10.70 -1.36 -9.28
CA MET A 73 10.94 -1.60 -7.86
C MET A 73 12.19 -0.85 -7.42
N VAL A 74 12.04 -0.09 -6.35
CA VAL A 74 13.09 0.76 -5.78
C VAL A 74 13.16 0.57 -4.28
N THR A 75 14.34 0.75 -3.72
CA THR A 75 14.52 0.88 -2.26
C THR A 75 14.40 2.34 -1.89
N VAL A 76 13.47 2.66 -0.99
CA VAL A 76 13.24 4.04 -0.52
C VAL A 76 13.56 4.11 0.95
N ARG A 77 14.28 5.16 1.35
CA ARG A 77 14.45 5.55 2.75
C ARG A 77 13.35 6.52 3.13
N GLY A 78 12.67 6.28 4.24
CA GLY A 78 11.79 7.27 4.80
C GLY A 78 10.98 6.79 5.99
N PRO A 79 10.21 7.69 6.60
CA PRO A 79 9.38 7.36 7.74
C PRO A 79 8.20 6.47 7.34
N ILE A 80 8.03 5.34 8.01
CA ILE A 80 6.78 4.56 7.98
C ILE A 80 5.99 4.84 9.26
N ILE A 81 4.72 5.20 9.09
CA ILE A 81 3.80 5.49 10.20
C ILE A 81 2.87 4.29 10.34
N SER A 82 3.17 3.37 11.24
CA SER A 82 2.25 2.26 11.53
C SER A 82 1.22 2.71 12.58
N PRO A 83 -0.10 2.51 12.36
CA PRO A 83 -1.13 2.90 13.32
C PRO A 83 -1.09 2.09 14.63
N HIS A 84 -0.43 0.92 14.66
CA HIS A 84 -0.33 0.07 15.85
C HIS A 84 0.96 0.29 16.64
N CYS A 85 2.00 0.80 15.97
CA CYS A 85 3.19 1.22 16.67
C CYS A 85 2.94 2.64 17.20
N LYS A 86 2.83 2.79 18.52
CA LYS A 86 3.08 4.07 19.24
C LYS A 86 4.51 4.61 19.03
N ILE A 87 5.20 4.12 18.01
CA ILE A 87 6.60 4.34 17.72
C ILE A 87 6.63 5.51 16.75
N GLU A 88 7.36 6.54 17.17
CA GLU A 88 7.78 7.68 16.38
C GLU A 88 8.11 7.25 14.94
N ALA A 89 7.79 8.10 13.98
CA ALA A 89 8.12 7.89 12.57
C ALA A 89 9.62 7.56 12.41
N LYS A 90 9.95 6.27 12.35
CA LYS A 90 11.33 5.79 12.18
C LYS A 90 11.66 5.81 10.70
N GLU A 91 12.78 6.43 10.35
CA GLU A 91 13.34 6.28 9.02
C GLU A 91 13.82 4.85 8.83
N ILE A 92 13.19 4.13 7.91
CA ILE A 92 13.58 2.79 7.51
C ILE A 92 13.76 2.72 6.00
N TYR A 93 14.47 1.69 5.54
CA TYR A 93 14.53 1.34 4.13
C TYR A 93 13.47 0.30 3.84
N TYR A 94 12.65 0.56 2.82
CA TYR A 94 11.57 -0.34 2.44
C TYR A 94 11.50 -0.47 0.92
N ARG A 95 10.88 -1.57 0.49
CA ARG A 95 10.60 -1.82 -0.91
C ARG A 95 9.43 -0.95 -1.35
N ALA A 96 9.60 -0.26 -2.46
CA ALA A 96 8.53 0.52 -3.04
C ALA A 96 8.42 0.28 -4.54
N GLN A 97 7.21 0.42 -5.08
CA GLN A 97 7.00 0.45 -6.51
C GLN A 97 6.69 1.88 -6.95
N VAL A 98 7.37 2.34 -7.99
CA VAL A 98 7.12 3.67 -8.57
C VAL A 98 5.75 3.68 -9.23
N CYS A 99 4.84 4.51 -8.72
CA CYS A 99 3.52 4.72 -9.31
C CYS A 99 3.59 5.70 -10.49
N ARG A 100 4.32 6.81 -10.31
CA ARG A 100 4.53 7.82 -11.35
C ARG A 100 5.73 8.70 -11.08
N LYS A 101 6.32 9.22 -12.14
CA LYS A 101 7.28 10.33 -12.07
C LYS A 101 6.54 11.64 -11.79
N LEU A 102 7.14 12.52 -10.99
CA LEU A 102 6.63 13.86 -10.73
C LEU A 102 7.36 14.88 -11.61
N ASP A 103 6.79 16.07 -11.77
CA ASP A 103 7.31 17.11 -12.69
C ASP A 103 8.73 17.60 -12.34
N LYS A 104 9.16 17.38 -11.09
CA LYS A 104 10.53 17.68 -10.64
C LYS A 104 11.48 16.54 -11.02
N LYS A 105 12.65 16.91 -11.53
CA LYS A 105 13.75 15.97 -11.81
C LYS A 105 14.01 15.12 -10.56
N ASP A 106 14.08 13.81 -10.75
CA ASP A 106 14.39 12.81 -9.72
C ASP A 106 13.39 12.75 -8.53
N CYS A 107 12.16 13.23 -8.75
CA CYS A 107 11.05 13.04 -7.83
C CYS A 107 10.04 12.03 -8.39
N TYR A 108 9.61 11.10 -7.54
CA TYR A 108 8.61 10.10 -7.90
C TYR A 108 7.64 9.84 -6.74
N LEU A 109 6.43 9.44 -7.12
CA LEU A 109 5.45 8.89 -6.20
C LEU A 109 5.59 7.37 -6.23
N ALA A 110 5.80 6.76 -5.07
CA ALA A 110 5.90 5.31 -4.93
C ALA A 110 4.99 4.80 -3.81
N ILE A 111 4.56 3.55 -3.91
CA ILE A 111 3.83 2.84 -2.85
C ILE A 111 4.79 1.90 -2.13
N ALA A 112 4.86 2.02 -0.80
CA ALA A 112 5.59 1.09 0.05
C ALA A 112 4.88 -0.27 0.00
N LEU A 113 5.49 -1.28 -0.61
CA LEU A 113 4.83 -2.55 -0.91
C LEU A 113 4.42 -3.30 0.35
N ASP A 114 5.28 -3.26 1.36
CA ASP A 114 5.04 -3.91 2.65
C ASP A 114 4.14 -3.09 3.56
N TYR A 115 3.71 -1.88 3.19
CA TYR A 115 2.98 -0.98 4.11
C TYR A 115 1.76 -0.32 3.50
N GLY A 116 1.57 -0.37 2.19
CA GLY A 116 0.50 0.31 1.48
C GLY A 116 0.58 1.85 1.49
N GLN A 117 1.66 2.42 2.05
CA GLN A 117 1.82 3.87 2.17
C GLN A 117 2.31 4.50 0.88
N LEU A 118 1.61 5.52 0.39
CA LEU A 118 2.10 6.37 -0.68
C LEU A 118 3.14 7.36 -0.16
N LYS A 119 4.32 7.36 -0.77
CA LYS A 119 5.45 8.20 -0.39
C LYS A 119 5.98 8.96 -1.59
N ARG A 120 6.32 10.22 -1.35
CA ARG A 120 7.09 11.02 -2.30
C ARG A 120 8.55 10.77 -2.00
N SER A 121 9.28 10.29 -2.98
CA SER A 121 10.73 10.22 -2.92
C SER A 121 11.33 11.44 -3.61
N SER A 122 12.37 11.99 -3.02
CA SER A 122 13.23 13.00 -3.62
C SER A 122 14.66 12.50 -3.51
N SER A 123 15.38 12.43 -4.61
CA SER A 123 16.85 12.33 -4.57
C SER A 123 17.39 13.60 -3.91
N GLN A 124 17.94 13.50 -2.70
CA GLN A 124 18.85 14.51 -2.15
C GLN A 124 20.26 14.27 -2.68
#